data_AF-A0A1Z5JKI3-F1
#
_entry.id   AF-A0A1Z5JKI3-F1
#
_cell.length_a   1.000
_cell.length_b   1.000
_cell.length_c   1.000
_cell.angle_alpha   90.00
_cell.angle_beta   90.00
_cell.angle_gamma   90.00
#
_symmetry.space_group_name_H-M   'P 1'
#
loop_
_entity.id
_entity.type
_entity.pdbx_description
1 polymer ?
#
loop_
_entity_poly.entity_id
_entity_poly.type
_entity_poly.pdbx_seq_one_letter_code
_entity_poly.pdbx_strand_id
1 'polypeptide(L)'
;MTEDLHVLFIEGYCQVSWMQNKYQTYKSLDGEPRFEHLHPFRVWCSDPEYLNDEGLPPDAFGVERAQQEIDSGKYHAVIVLDYSDPDEVHRFEADFGSLLQKFAAAGGVVAFPTSEGLIVSTLARLFDVEWKMASYSRVTWAPSLDVNEANILDSFGKGKHSKEFIKEYSAKAVSMRSVPHHERCFGVTDRCMDYDDDSDDEEEERAPPQPNDANYESVVAMHDYGKGVIAYFGDVNAEDHTIELVAAFVESRAPSHPINCL
;
A
#
# COMPACT_ATOMS: atom_id res chain seq x y z
N MET A 1 9.12 24.02 -3.38
CA MET A 1 9.92 23.21 -4.31
C MET A 1 9.75 21.79 -3.83
N THR A 2 9.04 20.97 -4.60
CA THR A 2 8.99 19.52 -4.36
C THR A 2 10.41 19.02 -4.58
N GLU A 3 11.01 18.45 -3.53
CA GLU A 3 12.30 17.78 -3.65
C GLU A 3 12.16 16.62 -4.63
N ASP A 4 13.22 16.33 -5.39
CA ASP A 4 13.25 15.17 -6.30
C ASP A 4 13.17 13.90 -5.45
N LEU A 5 11.97 13.33 -5.34
CA LEU A 5 11.74 12.06 -4.66
C LEU A 5 12.04 10.93 -5.62
N HIS A 6 12.75 9.90 -5.14
CA HIS A 6 13.12 8.72 -5.91
C HIS A 6 12.45 7.51 -5.29
N VAL A 7 11.70 6.76 -6.09
CA VAL A 7 10.88 5.63 -5.63
C VAL A 7 11.30 4.36 -6.34
N LEU A 8 11.60 3.32 -5.56
CA LEU A 8 11.86 1.99 -6.10
C LEU A 8 10.56 1.16 -6.09
N PHE A 9 10.18 0.60 -7.23
CA PHE A 9 9.11 -0.39 -7.32
C PHE A 9 9.71 -1.79 -7.36
N ILE A 10 9.25 -2.65 -6.44
CA ILE A 10 9.54 -4.08 -6.45
C ILE A 10 8.31 -4.80 -7.01
N GLU A 11 8.51 -5.47 -8.14
CA GLU A 11 7.48 -6.12 -8.94
C GLU A 11 7.79 -7.61 -9.16
N GLY A 12 6.85 -8.35 -9.76
CA GLY A 12 7.03 -9.74 -10.19
C GLY A 12 6.68 -10.81 -9.15
N TYR A 13 6.58 -10.46 -7.88
CA TYR A 13 6.01 -11.37 -6.87
C TYR A 13 4.50 -11.53 -7.02
N CYS A 14 3.82 -10.47 -7.48
CA CYS A 14 2.44 -10.53 -7.96
C CYS A 14 2.39 -11.16 -9.35
N GLN A 15 1.70 -12.28 -9.52
CA GLN A 15 1.40 -12.85 -10.85
C GLN A 15 0.25 -12.11 -11.55
N VAL A 16 0.00 -10.87 -11.14
CA VAL A 16 -1.15 -10.07 -11.53
C VAL A 16 -0.67 -8.83 -12.28
N SER A 17 -0.32 -9.02 -13.56
CA SER A 17 0.33 -8.00 -14.39
C SER A 17 -0.46 -6.69 -14.55
N TRP A 18 -1.79 -6.74 -14.41
CA TRP A 18 -2.62 -5.55 -14.49
C TRP A 18 -2.35 -4.56 -13.36
N MET A 19 -1.98 -5.03 -12.15
CA MET A 19 -1.73 -4.15 -11.00
C MET A 19 -0.48 -3.30 -11.23
N GLN A 20 0.59 -3.94 -11.68
CA GLN A 20 1.82 -3.24 -12.03
C GLN A 20 1.55 -2.22 -13.14
N ASN A 21 0.90 -2.64 -14.23
CA ASN A 21 0.55 -1.75 -15.33
C ASN A 21 -0.30 -0.55 -14.89
N LYS A 22 -1.25 -0.76 -13.97
CA LYS A 22 -2.08 0.30 -13.39
C LYS A 22 -1.23 1.37 -12.70
N TYR A 23 -0.33 1.00 -11.79
CA TYR A 23 0.54 1.97 -11.10
C TYR A 23 1.43 2.77 -12.06
N GLN A 24 1.85 2.17 -13.18
CA GLN A 24 2.76 2.83 -14.12
C GLN A 24 2.05 3.68 -15.19
N THR A 25 0.83 3.31 -15.56
CA THR A 25 0.09 3.99 -16.64
C THR A 25 -0.99 4.93 -16.12
N TYR A 26 -1.29 4.89 -14.82
CA TYR A 26 -2.26 5.77 -14.20
C TYR A 26 -1.86 7.25 -14.36
N LYS A 27 -2.85 8.05 -14.77
CA LYS A 27 -2.73 9.49 -14.92
C LYS A 27 -3.55 10.17 -13.83
N SER A 28 -2.93 11.11 -13.13
CA SER A 28 -3.60 11.92 -12.11
C SER A 28 -4.69 12.80 -12.72
N LEU A 29 -5.43 13.50 -11.86
CA LEU A 29 -6.52 14.40 -12.26
C LEU A 29 -6.10 15.51 -13.23
N ASP A 30 -4.82 15.88 -13.25
CA ASP A 30 -4.24 16.84 -14.20
C ASP A 30 -3.76 16.20 -15.51
N GLY A 31 -3.91 14.88 -15.66
CA GLY A 31 -3.62 14.13 -16.89
C GLY A 31 -2.16 13.67 -17.05
N GLU A 32 -1.31 13.97 -16.07
CA GLU A 32 0.11 13.57 -16.05
C GLU A 32 0.28 12.19 -15.41
N PRO A 33 1.31 11.39 -15.77
CA PRO A 33 1.57 10.11 -15.12
C PRO A 33 1.89 10.29 -13.64
N ARG A 34 1.13 9.64 -12.74
CA ARG A 34 1.10 9.99 -11.31
C ARG A 34 2.44 9.86 -10.59
N PHE A 35 3.27 8.91 -10.99
CA PHE A 35 4.57 8.65 -10.36
C PHE A 35 5.74 9.24 -11.12
N GLU A 36 5.57 9.84 -12.30
CA GLU A 36 6.70 10.30 -13.12
C GLU A 36 7.55 11.34 -12.39
N HIS A 37 6.94 12.26 -11.64
CA HIS A 37 7.68 13.24 -10.83
C HIS A 37 8.28 12.67 -9.53
N LEU A 38 8.02 11.40 -9.23
CA LEU A 38 8.61 10.65 -8.13
C LEU A 38 9.78 9.76 -8.60
N HIS A 39 10.31 10.03 -9.81
CA HIS A 39 11.48 9.40 -10.41
C HIS A 39 11.51 7.88 -10.18
N PRO A 40 10.52 7.14 -10.72
CA PRO A 40 10.32 5.74 -10.41
C PRO A 40 11.41 4.90 -11.08
N PHE A 41 11.89 3.88 -10.36
CA PHE A 41 12.75 2.83 -10.90
C PHE A 41 12.13 1.47 -10.59
N ARG A 42 11.98 0.60 -11.58
CA ARG A 42 11.21 -0.64 -11.46
C ARG A 42 12.10 -1.86 -11.60
N VAL A 43 11.98 -2.79 -10.66
CA VAL A 43 12.69 -4.07 -10.70
C VAL A 43 11.71 -5.23 -10.64
N TRP A 44 11.74 -6.08 -11.67
CA TRP A 44 10.94 -7.29 -11.74
C TRP A 44 11.72 -8.49 -11.18
N CYS A 45 11.23 -9.10 -10.10
CA CYS A 45 12.02 -10.06 -9.32
C CYS A 45 11.79 -11.54 -9.68
N SER A 46 10.72 -11.86 -10.41
CA SER A 46 10.38 -13.23 -10.83
C SER A 46 10.73 -13.48 -12.30
N ASP A 47 10.31 -14.63 -12.84
CA ASP A 47 10.52 -14.98 -14.23
C ASP A 47 9.82 -13.97 -15.17
N PRO A 48 10.54 -13.33 -16.12
CA PRO A 48 9.93 -12.41 -17.07
C PRO A 48 8.96 -13.06 -18.05
N GLU A 49 8.87 -14.39 -18.13
CA GLU A 49 7.89 -15.09 -18.98
C GLU A 49 6.43 -14.74 -18.64
N TYR A 50 6.17 -14.23 -17.44
CA TYR A 50 4.84 -13.74 -17.01
C TYR A 50 4.52 -12.32 -17.47
N LEU A 51 5.48 -11.60 -18.07
CA LEU A 51 5.21 -10.32 -18.71
C LEU A 51 4.48 -10.57 -20.02
N ASN A 52 3.15 -10.41 -20.00
CA ASN A 52 2.37 -10.31 -21.22
C ASN A 52 2.84 -9.06 -21.99
N ASP A 53 3.01 -9.15 -23.32
CA ASP A 53 3.55 -8.10 -24.22
C ASP A 53 2.81 -6.73 -24.21
N GLU A 54 1.78 -6.54 -23.38
CA GLU A 54 0.93 -5.34 -23.36
C GLU A 54 1.35 -4.29 -22.31
N GLY A 55 2.39 -4.55 -21.50
CA GLY A 55 2.83 -3.67 -20.41
C GLY A 55 4.07 -2.81 -20.70
N LEU A 56 4.32 -1.82 -19.82
CA LEU A 56 5.59 -1.10 -19.81
C LEU A 56 6.68 -2.02 -19.24
N PRO A 57 7.81 -2.25 -19.94
CA PRO A 57 8.88 -3.10 -19.41
C PRO A 57 9.48 -2.49 -18.14
N PRO A 58 9.93 -3.31 -17.17
CA PRO A 58 10.65 -2.83 -16.00
C PRO A 58 12.04 -2.31 -16.39
N ASP A 59 12.64 -1.46 -15.56
CA ASP A 59 13.98 -0.91 -15.79
C ASP A 59 15.09 -1.95 -15.55
N ALA A 60 14.79 -2.96 -14.74
CA ALA A 60 15.72 -4.01 -14.35
C ALA A 60 15.00 -5.31 -13.95
N PHE A 61 15.77 -6.39 -13.91
CA PHE A 61 15.29 -7.73 -13.57
C PHE A 61 16.14 -8.38 -12.48
N GLY A 62 15.50 -9.22 -11.67
CA GLY A 62 16.12 -10.10 -10.67
C GLY A 62 16.17 -9.53 -9.26
N VAL A 63 16.02 -10.44 -8.29
CA VAL A 63 16.08 -10.16 -6.85
C VAL A 63 17.37 -9.44 -6.44
N GLU A 64 18.52 -9.95 -6.90
CA GLU A 64 19.84 -9.37 -6.57
C GLU A 64 19.92 -7.90 -7.00
N ARG A 65 19.33 -7.57 -8.15
CA ARG A 65 19.32 -6.21 -8.65
C ARG A 65 18.44 -5.29 -7.81
N ALA A 66 17.28 -5.77 -7.35
CA ALA A 66 16.42 -5.03 -6.43
C ALA A 66 17.11 -4.77 -5.08
N GLN A 67 17.81 -5.79 -4.54
CA GLN A 67 18.57 -5.66 -3.29
C GLN A 67 19.68 -4.60 -3.43
N GLN A 68 20.46 -4.64 -4.51
CA GLN A 68 21.49 -3.64 -4.80
C GLN A 68 20.93 -2.22 -4.92
N GLU A 69 19.73 -2.06 -5.48
CA GLU A 69 19.08 -0.75 -5.58
C GLU A 69 18.63 -0.23 -4.21
N ILE A 70 18.07 -1.05 -3.33
CA ILE A 70 17.75 -0.62 -1.95
C ILE A 70 19.03 -0.20 -1.21
N ASP A 71 20.10 -1.01 -1.29
CA ASP A 71 21.38 -0.71 -0.62
C ASP A 71 22.14 0.48 -1.24
N SER A 72 21.74 0.94 -2.43
CA SER A 72 22.47 1.97 -3.17
C SER A 72 22.43 3.36 -2.54
N GLY A 73 21.51 3.61 -1.59
CA GLY A 73 21.36 4.92 -0.99
C GLY A 73 20.63 5.94 -1.85
N LYS A 74 19.94 5.53 -2.92
CA LYS A 74 19.32 6.44 -3.90
C LYS A 74 17.84 6.74 -3.66
N TYR A 75 17.15 5.89 -2.89
CA TYR A 75 15.69 5.93 -2.81
C TYR A 75 15.21 6.53 -1.49
N HIS A 76 14.07 7.20 -1.57
CA HIS A 76 13.37 7.75 -0.42
C HIS A 76 12.25 6.81 0.04
N ALA A 77 11.65 6.12 -0.94
CA ALA A 77 10.58 5.16 -0.71
C ALA A 77 10.76 3.89 -1.56
N VAL A 78 10.21 2.80 -1.04
CA VAL A 78 10.05 1.53 -1.75
C VAL A 78 8.56 1.20 -1.81
N ILE A 79 8.05 0.90 -2.99
CA ILE A 79 6.70 0.38 -3.19
C ILE A 79 6.83 -1.09 -3.55
N VAL A 80 6.32 -1.96 -2.69
CA VAL A 80 6.31 -3.41 -2.89
C VAL A 80 4.93 -3.79 -3.37
N LEU A 81 4.80 -4.14 -4.65
CA LEU A 81 3.56 -4.67 -5.18
C LEU A 81 3.48 -6.15 -4.76
N ASP A 82 2.54 -6.46 -3.84
CA ASP A 82 2.38 -7.74 -3.10
C ASP A 82 2.55 -9.00 -3.97
N TYR A 83 2.86 -10.15 -3.37
CA TYR A 83 2.72 -11.46 -4.01
C TYR A 83 1.27 -11.96 -4.01
N SER A 84 0.94 -12.72 -5.05
CA SER A 84 -0.34 -13.43 -5.17
C SER A 84 -0.23 -14.92 -4.82
N ASP A 85 0.97 -15.41 -4.52
CA ASP A 85 1.25 -16.83 -4.26
C ASP A 85 1.79 -17.04 -2.84
N PRO A 86 1.10 -17.82 -1.97
CA PRO A 86 1.60 -18.18 -0.65
C PRO A 86 2.99 -18.86 -0.65
N ASP A 87 3.35 -19.58 -1.72
CA ASP A 87 4.64 -20.26 -1.81
C ASP A 87 5.81 -19.25 -1.97
N GLU A 88 5.52 -18.04 -2.44
CA GLU A 88 6.51 -16.96 -2.58
C GLU A 88 6.76 -16.19 -1.28
N VAL A 89 5.91 -16.35 -0.24
CA VAL A 89 6.04 -15.65 1.06
C VAL A 89 7.43 -15.86 1.67
N HIS A 90 7.84 -17.12 1.80
CA HIS A 90 9.12 -17.44 2.44
C HIS A 90 10.32 -16.95 1.63
N ARG A 91 10.18 -16.95 0.31
CA ARG A 91 11.22 -16.45 -0.59
C ARG A 91 11.33 -14.93 -0.49
N PHE A 92 10.21 -14.21 -0.56
CA PHE A 92 10.17 -12.77 -0.38
C PHE A 92 10.76 -12.34 0.97
N GLU A 93 10.38 -13.01 2.08
CA GLU A 93 10.93 -12.70 3.40
C GLU A 93 12.44 -12.93 3.48
N ALA A 94 12.94 -14.03 2.88
CA ALA A 94 14.36 -14.32 2.81
C ALA A 94 15.13 -13.29 1.97
N ASP A 95 14.54 -12.86 0.86
CA ASP A 95 15.16 -11.95 -0.11
C ASP A 95 15.14 -10.50 0.38
N PHE A 96 14.04 -10.03 0.97
CA PHE A 96 13.82 -8.61 1.26
C PHE A 96 13.56 -8.28 2.72
N GLY A 97 13.21 -9.24 3.58
CA GLY A 97 12.71 -8.96 4.93
C GLY A 97 13.66 -8.07 5.76
N SER A 98 14.89 -8.54 5.97
CA SER A 98 15.92 -7.78 6.71
C SER A 98 16.29 -6.45 6.04
N LEU A 99 16.23 -6.41 4.71
CA LEU A 99 16.61 -5.23 3.93
C LEU A 99 15.55 -4.12 4.06
N LEU A 100 14.27 -4.46 3.93
CA LEU A 100 13.16 -3.54 4.11
C LEU A 100 13.04 -3.06 5.57
N GLN A 101 13.29 -3.94 6.55
CA GLN A 101 13.39 -3.54 7.95
C GLN A 101 14.47 -2.48 8.17
N LYS A 102 15.68 -2.68 7.62
CA LYS A 102 16.76 -1.69 7.73
C LYS A 102 16.43 -0.38 7.03
N PHE A 103 15.86 -0.45 5.83
CA PHE A 103 15.45 0.72 5.06
C PHE A 103 14.42 1.56 5.83
N ALA A 104 13.35 0.94 6.34
CA ALA A 104 12.36 1.61 7.17
C ALA A 104 12.98 2.16 8.46
N ALA A 105 13.77 1.35 9.19
CA ALA A 105 14.41 1.77 10.43
C ALA A 105 15.33 3.00 10.25
N ALA A 106 15.98 3.11 9.10
CA ALA A 106 16.85 4.23 8.74
C ALA A 106 16.09 5.54 8.39
N GLY A 107 14.78 5.48 8.19
CA GLY A 107 13.94 6.64 7.85
C GLY A 107 13.11 6.48 6.58
N GLY A 108 13.21 5.34 5.90
CA GLY A 108 12.56 5.11 4.63
C GLY A 108 11.06 4.87 4.74
N VAL A 109 10.37 5.15 3.64
CA VAL A 109 8.95 4.84 3.46
C VAL A 109 8.81 3.53 2.71
N VAL A 110 8.01 2.60 3.23
CA VAL A 110 7.68 1.36 2.50
C VAL A 110 6.17 1.21 2.36
N ALA A 111 5.66 1.20 1.14
CA ALA A 111 4.24 1.01 0.86
C ALA A 111 3.98 -0.38 0.28
N PHE A 112 2.95 -1.05 0.78
CA PHE A 112 2.50 -2.38 0.39
C PHE A 112 1.06 -2.32 -0.12
N PRO A 113 0.83 -1.79 -1.33
CA PRO A 113 -0.43 -2.05 -2.00
C PRO A 113 -0.54 -3.54 -2.36
N THR A 114 -1.75 -4.08 -2.29
CA THR A 114 -1.97 -5.52 -2.45
C THR A 114 -3.13 -5.85 -3.38
N SER A 115 -3.04 -6.99 -4.07
CA SER A 115 -4.17 -7.61 -4.79
C SER A 115 -4.87 -8.71 -4.00
N GLU A 116 -4.23 -9.32 -2.99
CA GLU A 116 -4.70 -10.55 -2.33
C GLU A 116 -4.64 -10.52 -0.79
N GLY A 117 -3.96 -9.53 -0.21
CA GLY A 117 -3.75 -9.34 1.23
C GLY A 117 -2.77 -10.32 1.89
N LEU A 118 -2.08 -11.16 1.12
CA LEU A 118 -1.14 -12.15 1.65
C LEU A 118 0.04 -11.50 2.38
N ILE A 119 0.41 -10.28 2.00
CA ILE A 119 1.45 -9.49 2.68
C ILE A 119 1.16 -9.23 4.15
N VAL A 120 -0.12 -9.18 4.60
CA VAL A 120 -0.47 -8.78 5.97
C VAL A 120 0.24 -9.64 7.02
N SER A 121 0.30 -10.95 6.79
CA SER A 121 0.98 -11.87 7.73
C SER A 121 2.50 -11.68 7.76
N THR A 122 3.09 -11.29 6.63
CA THR A 122 4.52 -10.98 6.49
C THR A 122 4.84 -9.65 7.16
N LEU A 123 3.98 -8.64 7.03
CA LEU A 123 4.15 -7.37 7.74
C LEU A 123 4.16 -7.57 9.24
N ALA A 124 3.25 -8.40 9.77
CA ALA A 124 3.23 -8.75 11.19
C ALA A 124 4.55 -9.39 11.67
N ARG A 125 5.14 -10.30 10.87
CA ARG A 125 6.41 -10.95 11.22
C ARG A 125 7.62 -10.03 11.08
N LEU A 126 7.66 -9.20 10.04
CA LEU A 126 8.80 -8.34 9.73
C LEU A 126 8.80 -7.05 10.55
N PHE A 127 7.65 -6.46 10.83
CA PHE A 127 7.58 -5.12 11.43
C PHE A 127 6.94 -5.11 12.82
N ASP A 128 6.70 -6.29 13.41
CA ASP A 128 6.14 -6.45 14.76
C ASP A 128 4.78 -5.75 14.95
N VAL A 129 3.96 -5.75 13.90
CA VAL A 129 2.60 -5.20 13.92
C VAL A 129 1.57 -6.25 14.33
N GLU A 130 0.48 -5.80 14.97
CA GLU A 130 -0.61 -6.69 15.43
C GLU A 130 -1.62 -7.06 14.33
N TRP A 131 -1.40 -6.57 13.11
CA TRP A 131 -2.35 -6.64 12.00
C TRP A 131 -2.69 -8.08 11.62
N LYS A 132 -3.97 -8.34 11.42
CA LYS A 132 -4.47 -9.65 10.98
C LYS A 132 -5.41 -9.45 9.81
N MET A 133 -5.24 -10.25 8.77
CA MET A 133 -6.19 -10.33 7.68
C MET A 133 -7.60 -10.61 8.23
N ALA A 134 -8.60 -9.94 7.67
CA ALA A 134 -10.00 -10.08 8.04
C ALA A 134 -10.84 -10.52 6.83
N SER A 135 -11.48 -9.59 6.13
CA SER A 135 -12.50 -9.87 5.13
C SER A 135 -12.01 -9.52 3.72
N TYR A 136 -12.60 -10.18 2.72
CA TYR A 136 -12.36 -9.92 1.30
C TYR A 136 -13.68 -9.58 0.62
N SER A 137 -13.94 -8.31 0.34
CA SER A 137 -15.23 -7.86 -0.22
C SER A 137 -15.13 -6.48 -0.85
N ARG A 138 -16.13 -6.09 -1.66
CA ARG A 138 -16.28 -4.69 -2.08
C ARG A 138 -17.01 -3.94 -0.99
N VAL A 139 -16.37 -2.88 -0.50
CA VAL A 139 -16.85 -2.09 0.63
C VAL A 139 -16.61 -0.61 0.37
N THR A 140 -17.32 0.24 1.10
CA THR A 140 -17.03 1.68 1.12
C THR A 140 -16.00 1.97 2.20
N TRP A 141 -15.00 2.74 1.83
CA TRP A 141 -13.84 3.09 2.63
C TRP A 141 -14.01 4.53 3.08
N ALA A 142 -13.73 4.83 4.34
CA ALA A 142 -13.66 6.21 4.82
C ALA A 142 -12.43 6.42 5.71
N PRO A 143 -11.87 7.65 5.76
CA PRO A 143 -10.77 7.96 6.66
C PRO A 143 -11.23 7.86 8.12
N SER A 144 -10.42 7.22 8.96
CA SER A 144 -10.71 6.99 10.39
C SER A 144 -10.37 8.23 11.25
N LEU A 145 -10.90 9.40 10.87
CA LEU A 145 -10.53 10.69 11.46
C LEU A 145 -10.82 10.76 12.98
N ASP A 146 -11.90 10.13 13.44
CA ASP A 146 -12.28 10.16 14.86
C ASP A 146 -11.24 9.56 15.82
N VAL A 147 -10.37 8.69 15.30
CA VAL A 147 -9.34 7.99 16.11
C VAL A 147 -7.91 8.29 15.68
N ASN A 148 -7.70 8.80 14.46
CA ASN A 148 -6.36 8.94 13.88
C ASN A 148 -6.18 10.17 12.96
N GLU A 149 -6.99 11.22 13.09
CA GLU A 149 -6.95 12.40 12.22
C GLU A 149 -5.53 12.98 12.05
N ALA A 150 -4.81 13.22 13.15
CA ALA A 150 -3.49 13.86 13.09
C ALA A 150 -2.49 13.08 12.22
N ASN A 151 -2.45 11.75 12.37
CA ASN A 151 -1.58 10.90 11.58
C ASN A 151 -2.04 10.78 10.12
N ILE A 152 -3.35 10.73 9.86
CA ILE A 152 -3.88 10.74 8.49
C ILE A 152 -3.49 12.04 7.78
N LEU A 153 -3.62 13.18 8.45
CA LEU A 153 -3.23 14.48 7.89
C LEU A 153 -1.72 14.61 7.72
N ASP A 154 -0.91 14.06 8.62
CA ASP A 154 0.55 14.07 8.44
C ASP A 154 1.02 13.12 7.34
N SER A 155 0.37 11.97 7.20
CA SER A 155 0.78 10.88 6.30
C SER A 155 0.16 10.95 4.91
N PHE A 156 -0.96 11.63 4.71
CA PHE A 156 -1.60 11.75 3.38
C PHE A 156 -1.91 13.21 3.01
N GLY A 157 -1.80 14.13 3.98
CA GLY A 157 -2.24 15.52 3.86
C GLY A 157 -1.22 16.47 3.19
N LYS A 158 -0.02 15.99 2.83
CA LYS A 158 0.98 16.79 2.11
C LYS A 158 0.94 16.43 0.63
N GLY A 159 1.23 17.41 -0.23
CA GLY A 159 1.13 17.26 -1.69
C GLY A 159 -0.05 18.02 -2.29
N LYS A 160 0.03 18.26 -3.60
CA LYS A 160 -0.85 19.16 -4.37
C LYS A 160 -2.33 18.75 -4.32
N HIS A 161 -2.58 17.44 -4.25
CA HIS A 161 -3.92 16.84 -4.36
C HIS A 161 -4.38 16.13 -3.07
N SER A 162 -3.59 16.21 -2.00
CA SER A 162 -3.79 15.53 -0.70
C SER A 162 -5.26 15.43 -0.21
N LYS A 163 -5.98 16.55 -0.23
CA LYS A 163 -7.36 16.62 0.27
C LYS A 163 -8.41 16.00 -0.65
N GLU A 164 -8.09 15.78 -1.92
CA GLU A 164 -9.05 15.29 -2.93
C GLU A 164 -9.26 13.78 -2.83
N PHE A 165 -8.36 13.06 -2.15
CA PHE A 165 -8.39 11.60 -2.00
C PHE A 165 -8.44 11.13 -0.54
N ILE A 166 -8.29 12.00 0.46
CA ILE A 166 -8.72 11.70 1.85
C ILE A 166 -10.25 11.89 1.94
N LYS A 167 -10.99 10.96 1.32
CA LYS A 167 -12.45 10.99 1.26
C LYS A 167 -13.01 9.58 1.19
N GLU A 168 -14.34 9.50 1.24
CA GLU A 168 -15.06 8.23 1.05
C GLU A 168 -15.00 7.76 -0.41
N TYR A 169 -14.75 6.47 -0.63
CA TYR A 169 -14.84 5.82 -1.95
C TYR A 169 -15.08 4.31 -1.82
N SER A 170 -15.56 3.66 -2.88
CA SER A 170 -15.78 2.20 -2.90
C SER A 170 -14.65 1.49 -3.63
N ALA A 171 -14.10 0.46 -3.00
CA ALA A 171 -13.07 -0.40 -3.59
C ALA A 171 -13.23 -1.85 -3.11
N LYS A 172 -12.75 -2.79 -3.93
CA LYS A 172 -12.64 -4.19 -3.50
C LYS A 172 -11.42 -4.30 -2.59
N ALA A 173 -11.63 -4.78 -1.38
CA ALA A 173 -10.63 -4.71 -0.33
C ALA A 173 -10.31 -6.09 0.25
N VAL A 174 -9.05 -6.27 0.64
CA VAL A 174 -8.69 -7.17 1.73
C VAL A 174 -8.48 -6.33 2.98
N SER A 175 -9.38 -6.46 3.96
CA SER A 175 -9.34 -5.70 5.19
C SER A 175 -8.48 -6.37 6.27
N MET A 176 -8.16 -5.60 7.31
CA MET A 176 -7.40 -6.01 8.47
C MET A 176 -8.20 -5.73 9.74
N ARG A 177 -8.02 -6.60 10.74
CA ARG A 177 -8.45 -6.39 12.13
C ARG A 177 -7.24 -6.37 13.04
N SER A 178 -7.47 -6.04 14.31
CA SER A 178 -6.39 -5.88 15.31
C SER A 178 -5.38 -4.79 14.90
N VAL A 179 -5.85 -3.76 14.17
CA VAL A 179 -5.06 -2.56 13.89
C VAL A 179 -5.23 -1.59 15.08
N PRO A 180 -4.17 -1.16 15.76
CA PRO A 180 -4.23 -0.15 16.82
C PRO A 180 -4.84 1.16 16.33
N HIS A 181 -5.56 1.89 17.19
CA HIS A 181 -6.28 3.12 16.78
C HIS A 181 -5.38 4.15 16.06
N HIS A 182 -4.16 4.34 16.54
CA HIS A 182 -3.19 5.29 15.98
C HIS A 182 -2.59 4.85 14.62
N GLU A 183 -2.89 3.63 14.19
CA GLU A 183 -2.45 3.04 12.92
C GLU A 183 -3.58 2.91 11.90
N ARG A 184 -4.85 3.10 12.31
CA ARG A 184 -6.04 3.03 11.45
C ARG A 184 -6.10 4.27 10.56
N CYS A 185 -5.88 4.13 9.26
CA CYS A 185 -5.95 5.28 8.35
C CYS A 185 -7.30 5.35 7.65
N PHE A 186 -7.71 4.23 7.03
CA PHE A 186 -9.02 4.08 6.41
C PHE A 186 -9.62 2.75 6.83
N GLY A 187 -10.93 2.70 6.98
CA GLY A 187 -11.64 1.47 7.27
C GLY A 187 -13.00 1.38 6.63
N VAL A 188 -13.65 0.23 6.86
CA VAL A 188 -14.95 -0.11 6.28
C VAL A 188 -16.04 0.73 6.92
N THR A 189 -16.97 1.24 6.10
CA THR A 189 -18.20 1.88 6.56
C THR A 189 -19.41 0.97 6.37
N ASP A 190 -20.52 1.36 6.98
CA ASP A 190 -21.85 0.76 6.80
C ASP A 190 -22.41 0.90 5.38
N ARG A 191 -21.86 1.80 4.57
CA ARG A 191 -22.30 2.03 3.19
C ARG A 191 -21.74 0.99 2.23
N CYS A 192 -21.90 -0.30 2.50
CA CYS A 192 -21.68 -1.30 1.47
C CYS A 192 -22.80 -1.17 0.43
N MET A 193 -22.48 -0.97 -0.85
CA MET A 193 -23.53 -1.09 -1.86
C MET A 193 -23.94 -2.56 -1.92
N ASP A 194 -25.14 -2.87 -1.43
CA ASP A 194 -25.84 -4.11 -1.68
C ASP A 194 -25.98 -4.26 -3.20
N TYR A 195 -25.11 -5.06 -3.79
CA TYR A 195 -25.35 -5.61 -5.11
C TYR A 195 -25.97 -6.98 -4.91
N ASP A 196 -27.30 -6.99 -5.06
CA ASP A 196 -28.18 -8.16 -5.22
C ASP A 196 -28.12 -9.21 -4.10
N ASP A 197 -28.90 -9.00 -3.03
CA ASP A 197 -29.46 -10.14 -2.31
C ASP A 197 -30.98 -9.95 -2.14
N ASP A 198 -31.74 -10.64 -2.99
CA ASP A 198 -33.18 -10.91 -2.84
C ASP A 198 -33.42 -11.88 -1.66
N SER A 199 -32.69 -11.75 -0.55
CA SER A 199 -32.87 -12.57 0.64
C SER A 199 -33.75 -11.83 1.65
N ASP A 200 -34.97 -12.34 1.84
CA ASP A 200 -35.95 -11.92 2.86
C ASP A 200 -35.48 -12.28 4.31
N ASP A 201 -34.18 -12.24 4.58
CA ASP A 201 -33.65 -12.47 5.92
C ASP A 201 -33.65 -11.13 6.68
N GLU A 202 -34.43 -11.09 7.76
CA GLU A 202 -34.56 -9.94 8.66
C GLU A 202 -33.18 -9.40 9.06
N GLU A 203 -32.75 -8.31 8.42
CA GLU A 203 -31.54 -7.58 8.79
C GLU A 203 -31.69 -7.09 10.24
N GLU A 204 -31.08 -7.81 11.18
CA GLU A 204 -30.79 -7.26 12.50
C GLU A 204 -30.08 -5.92 12.27
N GLU A 205 -30.68 -4.81 12.72
CA GLU A 205 -30.10 -3.46 12.70
C GLU A 205 -28.73 -3.49 13.40
N ARG A 206 -27.68 -3.85 12.67
CA ARG A 206 -26.31 -3.77 13.15
C ARG A 206 -25.93 -2.30 13.13
N ALA A 207 -25.58 -1.78 14.30
CA ALA A 207 -25.02 -0.45 14.40
C ALA A 207 -23.83 -0.33 13.42
N PRO A 208 -23.70 0.81 12.73
CA PRO A 208 -22.64 1.01 11.75
C PRO A 208 -21.27 0.84 12.41
N PRO A 209 -20.33 0.13 11.78
CA PRO A 209 -19.01 -0.11 12.36
C PRO A 209 -18.33 1.21 12.68
N GLN A 210 -17.92 1.40 13.94
CA GLN A 210 -17.27 2.63 14.40
C GLN A 210 -15.75 2.46 14.43
N PRO A 211 -14.97 3.47 14.03
CA PRO A 211 -13.50 3.40 14.06
C PRO A 211 -12.88 3.13 15.43
N ASN A 212 -13.63 3.30 16.53
CA ASN A 212 -13.20 3.01 17.90
C ASN A 212 -13.56 1.57 18.36
N ASP A 213 -14.24 0.78 17.52
CA ASP A 213 -14.61 -0.59 17.85
C ASP A 213 -13.40 -1.53 17.83
N ALA A 214 -13.39 -2.50 18.75
CA ALA A 214 -12.33 -3.52 18.81
C ALA A 214 -12.29 -4.41 17.55
N ASN A 215 -13.44 -4.61 16.91
CA ASN A 215 -13.61 -5.41 15.70
C ASN A 215 -13.64 -4.56 14.42
N TYR A 216 -13.29 -3.28 14.50
CA TYR A 216 -13.25 -2.41 13.33
C TYR A 216 -12.27 -2.93 12.29
N GLU A 217 -12.72 -3.00 11.04
CA GLU A 217 -11.91 -3.45 9.92
C GLU A 217 -11.27 -2.25 9.22
N SER A 218 -9.93 -2.24 9.18
CA SER A 218 -9.13 -1.23 8.47
C SER A 218 -8.70 -1.75 7.10
N VAL A 219 -8.77 -0.91 6.08
CA VAL A 219 -8.38 -1.21 4.70
C VAL A 219 -7.09 -0.48 4.31
N VAL A 220 -6.73 0.58 5.04
CA VAL A 220 -5.42 1.20 5.00
C VAL A 220 -4.93 1.36 6.43
N ALA A 221 -3.71 0.89 6.70
CA ALA A 221 -3.05 1.10 7.98
C ALA A 221 -1.59 1.50 7.78
N MET A 222 -1.03 2.19 8.76
CA MET A 222 0.39 2.57 8.77
C MET A 222 1.01 2.24 10.12
N HIS A 223 2.32 1.99 10.13
CA HIS A 223 3.07 1.75 11.35
C HIS A 223 4.42 2.46 11.27
N ASP A 224 4.72 3.27 12.28
CA ASP A 224 6.03 3.93 12.41
C ASP A 224 7.07 2.90 12.87
N TYR A 225 8.10 2.70 12.06
CA TYR A 225 9.13 1.69 12.30
C TYR A 225 10.52 2.31 12.32
N GLY A 226 11.12 2.38 13.51
CA GLY A 226 12.38 3.11 13.71
C GLY A 226 12.20 4.61 13.41
N LYS A 227 12.87 5.11 12.37
CA LYS A 227 12.72 6.49 11.90
C LYS A 227 11.79 6.65 10.71
N GLY A 228 11.39 5.54 10.09
CA GLY A 228 10.57 5.51 8.88
C GLY A 228 9.18 5.01 9.16
N VAL A 229 8.49 4.57 8.11
CA VAL A 229 7.10 4.15 8.18
C VAL A 229 6.80 3.08 7.14
N ILE A 230 5.94 2.13 7.50
CA ILE A 230 5.32 1.21 6.56
C ILE A 230 3.84 1.51 6.43
N ALA A 231 3.25 1.22 5.27
CA ALA A 231 1.80 1.26 5.10
C ALA A 231 1.29 0.12 4.23
N TYR A 232 0.12 -0.39 4.59
CA TYR A 232 -0.64 -1.37 3.83
C TYR A 232 -1.83 -0.69 3.15
N PHE A 233 -2.08 -1.06 1.89
CA PHE A 233 -3.24 -0.59 1.11
C PHE A 233 -3.99 -1.78 0.54
N GLY A 234 -5.15 -2.10 1.11
CA GLY A 234 -5.89 -3.33 0.85
C GLY A 234 -6.64 -3.40 -0.48
N ASP A 235 -6.38 -2.51 -1.44
CA ASP A 235 -7.21 -2.38 -2.65
C ASP A 235 -6.80 -3.40 -3.71
N VAL A 236 -7.65 -4.42 -3.81
CA VAL A 236 -7.49 -5.58 -4.67
C VAL A 236 -7.36 -5.23 -6.15
N ASN A 237 -7.88 -4.09 -6.60
CA ASN A 237 -7.97 -3.73 -8.01
C ASN A 237 -7.10 -2.52 -8.39
N ALA A 238 -6.31 -1.97 -7.45
CA ALA A 238 -5.61 -0.70 -7.64
C ALA A 238 -6.54 0.36 -8.26
N GLU A 239 -7.67 0.62 -7.62
CA GLU A 239 -8.56 1.71 -7.99
C GLU A 239 -7.76 3.02 -7.94
N ASP A 240 -8.09 3.94 -8.85
CA ASP A 240 -7.33 5.17 -9.08
C ASP A 240 -7.15 5.99 -7.79
N HIS A 241 -8.15 5.99 -6.91
CA HIS A 241 -8.09 6.64 -5.60
C HIS A 241 -7.02 6.04 -4.68
N THR A 242 -6.83 4.72 -4.69
CA THR A 242 -5.82 4.06 -3.88
C THR A 242 -4.41 4.35 -4.42
N ILE A 243 -4.26 4.40 -5.74
CA ILE A 243 -2.98 4.80 -6.37
C ILE A 243 -2.60 6.22 -5.95
N GLU A 244 -3.56 7.15 -5.95
CA GLU A 244 -3.38 8.51 -5.45
C GLU A 244 -3.01 8.54 -3.96
N LEU A 245 -3.65 7.72 -3.12
CA LEU A 245 -3.33 7.60 -1.70
C LEU A 245 -1.91 7.07 -1.45
N VAL A 246 -1.45 6.09 -2.23
CA VAL A 246 -0.06 5.58 -2.14
C VAL A 246 0.94 6.67 -2.48
N ALA A 247 0.70 7.40 -3.56
CA ALA A 247 1.60 8.48 -3.96
C ALA A 247 1.62 9.63 -2.94
N ALA A 248 0.46 9.99 -2.38
CA ALA A 248 0.36 10.98 -1.32
C ALA A 248 1.07 10.55 -0.03
N PHE A 249 1.01 9.26 0.29
CA PHE A 249 1.73 8.68 1.41
C PHE A 249 3.24 8.85 1.25
N VAL A 250 3.76 8.49 0.08
CA VAL A 250 5.17 8.68 -0.27
C VAL A 250 5.55 10.16 -0.19
N GLU A 251 4.80 11.05 -0.83
CA GLU A 251 5.07 12.49 -0.82
C GLU A 251 5.05 13.12 0.58
N SER A 252 4.21 12.59 1.47
CA SER A 252 4.03 13.15 2.80
C SER A 252 5.03 12.66 3.83
N ARG A 253 5.50 11.41 3.66
CA ARG A 253 6.34 10.72 4.64
C ARG A 253 7.78 10.54 4.18
N ALA A 254 8.07 10.71 2.89
CA ALA A 254 9.43 10.58 2.40
C ALA A 254 10.35 11.57 3.14
N PRO A 255 11.55 11.12 3.56
CA PRO A 255 12.56 11.99 4.14
C PRO A 255 13.05 13.01 3.10
N SER A 256 13.72 14.06 3.55
CA SER A 256 14.32 15.06 2.65
C SER A 256 15.56 14.57 1.90
N HIS A 257 16.12 13.42 2.32
CA HIS A 257 17.30 12.84 1.72
C HIS A 257 17.08 11.33 1.49
N PRO A 258 17.65 10.78 0.41
CA PRO A 258 17.65 9.34 0.19
C PRO A 258 18.19 8.54 1.39
N ILE A 259 17.70 7.31 1.53
CA ILE A 259 18.03 6.45 2.67
C ILE A 259 19.27 5.62 2.41
N ASN A 260 20.28 5.79 3.26
CA ASN A 260 21.42 4.89 3.34
C ASN A 260 21.20 3.87 4.46
N CYS A 261 21.16 2.59 4.09
CA CYS A 261 20.92 1.47 5.02
C CYS A 261 22.19 0.97 5.74
N LEU A 262 23.36 1.52 5.40
CA LEU A 262 24.69 1.11 5.90
C LEU A 262 25.14 1.87 7.15
#